data_AF-A0A2K5V9W1-F1
#
_entry.id   AF-A0A2K5V9W1-F1
#
_cell.length_a   1.000
_cell.length_b   1.000
_cell.length_c   1.000
_cell.angle_alpha   90.00
_cell.angle_beta   90.00
_cell.angle_gamma   90.00
#
_symmetry.space_group_name_H-M   'P 1'
#
loop_
_entity.id
_entity.type
_entity.pdbx_description
1 polymer ?
#
loop_
_entity_poly.entity_id
_entity_poly.type
_entity_poly.pdbx_seq_one_letter_code
_entity_poly.pdbx_strand_id
1 'polypeptide(L)'
;MNAGSDPVVIVSAARTIIGSFNGALATVPVQDLGATVIKEVLKRATVVPEDVSEVIFGHVLAAGCGQNPVRQASVGAGIPYSVPAWSCQMICGSGLKAVCLAAQSIGIGDSSIVVAGGMENMSKAPHLAHLRTGVKIGDMPLTDSILCDGLTDAFHNYHMGITAENVAKKWQVSREDQDKVAVLSQNRTENAQKAGHFDKEIVPVLVSSRKGLIEVKTDEFPRHGSNIEDMSKLKPYFLTDGTGTVTPANASGINDGAAAVVLMKKSEADKRGLTHTGENGRNSWCCGPVHWGWDGNSNVCSERMNCLNFEQPQFLFKLIKY
;
A
#
# COMPACT_ATOMS: atom_id res chain seq x y z
N MET A 1 32.93 1.76 1.30
CA MET A 1 32.41 0.51 1.90
C MET A 1 31.60 -0.18 0.81
N ASN A 2 31.95 -1.41 0.44
CA ASN A 2 31.24 -2.16 -0.61
C ASN A 2 29.82 -2.47 -0.14
N ALA A 3 28.80 -1.90 -0.78
CA ALA A 3 27.38 -2.13 -0.49
C ALA A 3 26.90 -3.57 -0.81
N GLY A 4 27.80 -4.49 -1.16
CA GLY A 4 27.46 -5.83 -1.67
C GLY A 4 27.81 -7.02 -0.77
N SER A 5 28.52 -6.86 0.35
CA SER A 5 28.91 -8.02 1.19
C SER A 5 27.87 -8.42 2.24
N ASP A 6 26.98 -7.51 2.64
CA ASP A 6 25.97 -7.75 3.67
C ASP A 6 24.67 -6.96 3.38
N PRO A 7 23.82 -7.44 2.46
CA PRO A 7 22.64 -6.72 2.01
C PRO A 7 21.54 -6.67 3.08
N VAL A 8 20.61 -5.74 2.93
CA VAL A 8 19.35 -5.73 3.71
C VAL A 8 18.40 -6.77 3.12
N VAL A 9 17.78 -7.57 3.97
CA VAL A 9 16.87 -8.66 3.60
C VAL A 9 15.52 -8.53 4.30
N ILE A 10 14.48 -9.12 3.70
CA ILE A 10 13.16 -9.25 4.31
C ILE A 10 13.03 -10.67 4.88
N VAL A 11 12.74 -10.77 6.18
CA VAL A 11 12.58 -12.06 6.88
C VAL A 11 11.11 -12.45 7.07
N SER A 12 10.20 -11.50 6.92
CA SER A 12 8.76 -11.72 7.11
C SER A 12 7.94 -10.67 6.38
N ALA A 13 6.77 -11.08 5.89
CA ALA A 13 5.79 -10.23 5.23
C ALA A 13 4.37 -10.70 5.55
N ALA A 14 3.48 -9.76 5.81
CA ALA A 14 2.05 -10.02 6.00
C ALA A 14 1.23 -8.79 5.61
N ARG A 15 -0.03 -9.00 5.24
CA ARG A 15 -1.00 -7.95 4.98
C ARG A 15 -2.36 -8.31 5.55
N THR A 16 -3.18 -7.33 5.86
CA THR A 16 -4.61 -7.60 6.07
C THR A 16 -5.24 -7.99 4.75
N ILE A 17 -6.52 -8.36 4.80
CA ILE A 17 -7.37 -8.27 3.63
C ILE A 17 -7.45 -6.82 3.13
N ILE A 18 -7.80 -6.65 1.86
CA ILE A 18 -8.16 -5.36 1.28
C ILE A 18 -9.69 -5.24 1.34
N GLY A 19 -10.17 -4.35 2.21
CA GLY A 19 -11.59 -4.05 2.36
C GLY A 19 -12.08 -3.12 1.26
N SER A 20 -13.34 -3.27 0.85
CA SER A 20 -13.99 -2.30 -0.05
C SER A 20 -14.35 -1.03 0.71
N PHE A 21 -14.47 0.10 0.02
CA PHE A 21 -14.95 1.35 0.61
C PHE A 21 -16.29 1.18 1.32
N ASN A 22 -16.36 1.61 2.58
CA ASN A 22 -17.48 1.40 3.50
C ASN A 22 -17.87 -0.07 3.70
N GLY A 23 -16.93 -0.99 3.47
CA GLY A 23 -17.10 -2.45 3.57
C GLY A 23 -16.55 -3.04 4.88
N ALA A 24 -15.92 -4.20 4.75
CA ALA A 24 -15.59 -5.07 5.88
C ALA A 24 -14.67 -4.44 6.94
N LEU A 25 -13.78 -3.52 6.55
CA LEU A 25 -12.81 -2.88 7.45
C LEU A 25 -13.18 -1.45 7.86
N ALA A 26 -14.30 -0.91 7.40
CA ALA A 26 -14.66 0.50 7.59
C ALA A 26 -14.81 0.93 9.06
N THR A 27 -15.03 -0.05 9.96
CA THR A 27 -15.15 0.19 11.41
C THR A 27 -13.82 0.09 12.15
N VAL A 28 -12.78 -0.49 11.55
CA VAL A 28 -11.48 -0.72 12.19
C VAL A 28 -10.59 0.51 12.04
N PRO A 29 -10.13 1.16 13.13
CA PRO A 29 -9.16 2.24 13.05
C PRO A 29 -7.90 1.85 12.28
N VAL A 30 -7.32 2.78 11.52
CA VAL A 30 -6.15 2.53 10.67
C VAL A 30 -4.94 2.03 11.47
N GLN A 31 -4.73 2.57 12.66
CA GLN A 31 -3.68 2.14 13.58
C GLN A 31 -3.88 0.71 14.09
N ASP A 32 -5.12 0.20 14.16
CA ASP A 32 -5.41 -1.17 14.59
C ASP A 32 -5.14 -2.17 13.44
N LEU A 33 -5.38 -1.76 12.19
CA LEU A 33 -4.94 -2.50 11.00
C LEU A 33 -3.41 -2.60 10.98
N GLY A 34 -2.72 -1.47 11.23
CA GLY A 34 -1.26 -1.42 11.36
C GLY A 34 -0.75 -2.32 12.49
N ALA A 35 -1.34 -2.25 13.68
CA ALA A 35 -0.95 -3.07 14.82
C ALA A 35 -1.10 -4.57 14.52
N THR A 36 -2.16 -4.95 13.81
CA THR A 36 -2.42 -6.33 13.39
C THR A 36 -1.28 -6.88 12.54
N VAL A 37 -0.87 -6.15 11.49
CA VAL A 37 0.21 -6.60 10.61
C VAL A 37 1.58 -6.54 11.28
N ILE A 38 1.87 -5.53 12.09
CA ILE A 38 3.14 -5.40 12.83
C ILE A 38 3.34 -6.61 13.76
N LYS A 39 2.31 -6.92 14.56
CA LYS A 39 2.34 -8.05 15.50
C LYS A 39 2.55 -9.38 14.76
N GLU A 40 1.86 -9.57 13.65
CA GLU A 40 1.96 -10.80 12.88
C GLU A 40 3.33 -10.96 12.20
N VAL A 41 3.90 -9.91 11.62
CA VAL A 41 5.21 -10.04 10.95
C VAL A 41 6.34 -10.30 11.94
N LEU A 42 6.29 -9.70 13.14
CA LEU A 42 7.24 -9.99 14.22
C LEU A 42 7.13 -11.43 14.70
N LYS A 43 5.89 -11.92 14.91
CA LYS A 43 5.61 -13.31 15.27
C LYS A 43 6.16 -14.29 14.22
N ARG A 44 5.90 -14.04 12.93
CA ARG A 44 6.39 -14.87 11.81
C ARG A 44 7.91 -14.86 11.70
N ALA A 45 8.54 -13.73 11.99
CA ALA A 45 10.00 -13.58 12.00
C ALA A 45 10.65 -14.09 13.30
N THR A 46 9.87 -14.53 14.29
CA THR A 46 10.32 -14.83 15.65
C THR A 46 11.24 -13.74 16.23
N VAL A 47 10.92 -12.48 15.95
CA VAL A 47 11.60 -11.30 16.50
C VAL A 47 10.78 -10.78 17.66
N VAL A 48 11.43 -10.59 18.82
CA VAL A 48 10.77 -10.01 19.98
C VAL A 48 10.60 -8.49 19.80
N PRO A 49 9.51 -7.88 20.27
CA PRO A 49 9.24 -6.45 20.02
C PRO A 49 10.34 -5.49 20.52
N GLU A 50 11.09 -5.89 21.55
CA GLU A 50 12.19 -5.12 22.16
C GLU A 50 13.42 -5.00 21.25
N ASP A 51 13.58 -5.93 20.30
CA ASP A 51 14.71 -5.92 19.36
C ASP A 51 14.49 -4.96 18.18
N VAL A 52 13.27 -4.42 18.02
CA VAL A 52 12.95 -3.48 16.95
C VAL A 52 13.64 -2.14 17.21
N SER A 53 14.42 -1.67 16.24
CA SER A 53 15.13 -0.39 16.31
C SER A 53 14.20 0.78 16.00
N GLU A 54 13.33 0.64 15.00
CA GLU A 54 12.32 1.65 14.64
C GLU A 54 11.16 1.04 13.83
N VAL A 55 10.04 1.78 13.76
CA VAL A 55 8.89 1.45 12.91
C VAL A 55 8.63 2.58 11.93
N ILE A 56 8.61 2.27 10.64
CA ILE A 56 8.41 3.25 9.56
C ILE A 56 7.21 2.83 8.71
N PHE A 57 6.14 3.62 8.66
CA PHE A 57 4.96 3.26 7.87
C PHE A 57 4.54 4.38 6.92
N GLY A 58 4.10 3.97 5.73
CA GLY A 58 3.36 4.81 4.82
C GLY A 58 1.92 5.04 5.29
N HIS A 59 1.48 6.30 5.34
CA HIS A 59 0.09 6.65 5.64
C HIS A 59 -0.23 8.03 5.05
N VAL A 60 -1.32 8.14 4.29
CA VAL A 60 -1.67 9.35 3.54
C VAL A 60 -2.79 10.12 4.25
N LEU A 61 -3.94 9.49 4.48
CA LEU A 61 -5.14 10.16 4.98
C LEU A 61 -5.18 10.15 6.52
N ALA A 62 -4.28 10.91 7.14
CA ALA A 62 -4.09 10.91 8.60
C ALA A 62 -5.02 11.86 9.39
N ALA A 63 -5.91 12.59 8.70
CA ALA A 63 -6.79 13.58 9.33
C ALA A 63 -7.72 12.91 10.35
N GLY A 64 -7.64 13.34 11.62
CA GLY A 64 -8.48 12.81 12.69
C GLY A 64 -8.00 11.48 13.31
N CYS A 65 -6.90 10.90 12.83
CA CYS A 65 -6.36 9.65 13.38
C CYS A 65 -5.57 9.81 14.71
N GLY A 66 -5.48 11.03 15.23
CA GLY A 66 -4.74 11.36 16.46
C GLY A 66 -3.24 11.61 16.23
N GLN A 67 -2.49 11.75 17.32
CA GLN A 67 -1.05 12.02 17.24
C GLN A 67 -0.31 10.77 16.74
N ASN A 68 0.46 10.93 15.66
CA ASN A 68 1.33 9.90 15.08
C ASN A 68 0.69 8.49 15.04
N PRO A 69 -0.21 8.22 14.07
CA PRO A 69 -0.91 6.93 14.00
C PRO A 69 0.03 5.72 13.90
N VAL A 70 1.22 5.87 13.30
CA VAL A 70 2.22 4.80 13.23
C VAL A 70 2.75 4.44 14.61
N ARG A 71 2.94 5.44 15.48
CA ARG A 71 3.27 5.21 16.88
C ARG A 71 2.15 4.50 17.64
N GLN A 72 0.90 4.85 17.38
CA GLN A 72 -0.24 4.14 17.96
C GLN A 72 -0.25 2.67 17.51
N ALA A 73 -0.01 2.39 16.22
CA ALA A 73 0.08 1.03 15.68
C ALA A 73 1.25 0.23 16.28
N SER A 74 2.43 0.85 16.40
CA SER A 74 3.62 0.26 17.01
C SER A 74 3.35 -0.17 18.46
N VAL A 75 2.83 0.73 19.29
CA VAL A 75 2.49 0.41 20.70
C VAL A 75 1.34 -0.60 20.78
N GLY A 76 0.32 -0.47 19.93
CA GLY A 76 -0.80 -1.40 19.85
C GLY A 76 -0.38 -2.84 19.47
N ALA A 77 0.74 -2.98 18.75
CA ALA A 77 1.33 -4.27 18.42
C ALA A 77 2.18 -4.88 19.55
N GLY A 78 2.41 -4.13 20.64
CA GLY A 78 3.24 -4.53 21.77
C GLY A 78 4.70 -4.09 21.68
N ILE A 79 5.06 -3.21 20.74
CA ILE A 79 6.42 -2.65 20.67
C ILE A 79 6.61 -1.62 21.82
N PRO A 80 7.73 -1.67 22.56
CA PRO A 80 7.94 -0.80 23.72
C PRO A 80 7.93 0.70 23.40
N TYR A 81 7.62 1.50 24.42
CA TYR A 81 7.68 2.96 24.31
C TYR A 81 9.10 3.51 24.04
N SER A 82 10.16 2.75 24.24
CA SER A 82 11.52 3.18 23.89
C SER A 82 11.78 3.20 22.39
N VAL A 83 11.04 2.42 21.60
CA VAL A 83 11.27 2.27 20.16
C VAL A 83 10.64 3.46 19.41
N PRO A 84 11.38 4.23 18.59
CA PRO A 84 10.81 5.28 17.76
C PRO A 84 9.90 4.71 16.66
N ALA A 85 8.83 5.44 16.34
CA ALA A 85 7.90 5.08 15.28
C ALA A 85 7.39 6.34 14.57
N TRP A 86 7.37 6.34 13.25
CA TRP A 86 7.07 7.53 12.46
C TRP A 86 6.51 7.20 11.08
N SER A 87 5.80 8.16 10.49
CA SER A 87 5.16 8.03 9.18
C SER A 87 5.92 8.73 8.07
N CYS A 88 5.92 8.16 6.87
CA CYS A 88 6.28 8.87 5.65
C CYS A 88 5.06 8.98 4.72
N GLN A 89 4.97 10.07 3.97
CA GLN A 89 3.90 10.30 3.00
C GLN A 89 4.52 10.55 1.61
N MET A 90 4.16 9.68 0.67
CA MET A 90 4.49 9.74 -0.74
C MET A 90 3.30 9.22 -1.59
N ILE A 91 2.09 9.63 -1.23
CA ILE A 91 0.78 9.19 -1.74
C ILE A 91 0.75 7.67 -1.91
N CYS A 92 0.49 7.13 -3.10
CA CYS A 92 0.41 5.69 -3.35
C CYS A 92 1.76 4.98 -3.10
N GLY A 93 2.87 5.70 -3.20
CA GLY A 93 4.22 5.17 -2.98
C GLY A 93 4.62 5.07 -1.50
N SER A 94 3.79 5.56 -0.57
CA SER A 94 4.16 5.70 0.85
C SER A 94 4.62 4.38 1.49
N GLY A 95 3.87 3.29 1.28
CA GLY A 95 4.18 2.00 1.89
C GLY A 95 5.51 1.42 1.40
N LEU A 96 5.78 1.52 0.09
CA LEU A 96 7.05 1.08 -0.47
C LEU A 96 8.20 2.02 -0.09
N LYS A 97 7.95 3.33 0.01
CA LYS A 97 8.94 4.30 0.46
C LYS A 97 9.39 4.03 1.89
N ALA A 98 8.50 3.59 2.77
CA ALA A 98 8.87 3.16 4.12
C ALA A 98 9.87 2.01 4.11
N VAL A 99 9.70 1.02 3.22
CA VAL A 99 10.66 -0.09 3.04
C VAL A 99 12.02 0.42 2.55
N CYS A 100 12.03 1.38 1.63
CA CYS A 100 13.27 2.01 1.18
C CYS A 100 13.98 2.77 2.32
N LEU A 101 13.24 3.51 3.14
CA LEU A 101 13.78 4.26 4.28
C LEU A 101 14.36 3.32 5.35
N ALA A 102 13.68 2.21 5.63
CA ALA A 102 14.18 1.14 6.50
C ALA A 102 15.48 0.53 5.98
N ALA A 103 15.56 0.23 4.68
CA ALA A 103 16.79 -0.27 4.08
C ALA A 103 17.93 0.75 4.16
N GLN A 104 17.63 2.04 4.07
CA GLN A 104 18.61 3.11 4.22
C GLN A 104 19.14 3.21 5.66
N SER A 105 18.26 3.21 6.67
CA SER A 105 18.69 3.28 8.07
C SER A 105 19.48 2.04 8.51
N ILE A 106 19.09 0.85 8.03
CA ILE A 106 19.87 -0.38 8.25
C ILE A 106 21.20 -0.34 7.50
N GLY A 107 21.19 0.13 6.25
CA GLY A 107 22.38 0.18 5.41
C GLY A 107 23.48 1.09 5.95
N ILE A 108 23.10 2.26 6.50
CA ILE A 108 24.04 3.21 7.10
C ILE A 108 24.46 2.82 8.53
N GLY A 109 23.73 1.89 9.17
CA GLY A 109 24.05 1.33 10.48
C GLY A 109 23.36 2.00 11.67
N ASP A 110 22.38 2.88 11.42
CA ASP A 110 21.60 3.54 12.48
C ASP A 110 20.58 2.60 13.13
N SER A 111 20.07 1.63 12.35
CA SER A 111 19.07 0.65 12.79
C SER A 111 19.54 -0.78 12.52
N SER A 112 19.15 -1.73 13.38
CA SER A 112 19.46 -3.16 13.19
C SER A 112 18.27 -3.91 12.60
N ILE A 113 17.09 -3.74 13.20
CA ILE A 113 15.83 -4.37 12.78
C ILE A 113 14.76 -3.30 12.64
N VAL A 114 14.12 -3.23 11.48
CA VAL A 114 13.08 -2.25 11.20
C VAL A 114 11.81 -2.95 10.75
N VAL A 115 10.67 -2.56 11.33
CA VAL A 115 9.35 -2.93 10.80
C VAL A 115 8.91 -1.82 9.86
N ALA A 116 8.71 -2.16 8.59
CA ALA A 116 8.29 -1.20 7.57
C ALA A 116 7.02 -1.64 6.87
N GLY A 117 6.23 -0.70 6.36
CA GLY A 117 4.97 -1.05 5.73
C GLY A 117 4.12 0.15 5.34
N GLY A 118 2.83 -0.09 5.16
CA GLY A 118 1.84 0.95 4.94
C GLY A 118 0.50 0.57 5.54
N MET A 119 -0.30 1.58 5.88
CA MET A 119 -1.65 1.39 6.40
C MET A 119 -2.55 2.53 5.93
N GLU A 120 -3.78 2.18 5.55
CA GLU A 120 -4.78 3.16 5.14
C GLU A 120 -6.19 2.67 5.48
N ASN A 121 -7.05 3.59 5.88
CA ASN A 121 -8.48 3.34 5.97
C ASN A 121 -9.21 4.53 5.35
N MET A 122 -9.44 4.44 4.05
CA MET A 122 -10.10 5.49 3.28
C MET A 122 -11.57 5.64 3.70
N SER A 123 -12.22 4.56 4.14
CA SER A 123 -13.58 4.61 4.69
C SER A 123 -13.72 5.47 5.95
N LYS A 124 -12.61 5.71 6.67
CA LYS A 124 -12.58 6.54 7.88
C LYS A 124 -12.09 7.97 7.65
N ALA A 125 -11.74 8.34 6.42
CA ALA A 125 -11.33 9.68 6.08
C ALA A 125 -12.48 10.69 6.32
N PRO A 126 -12.25 11.78 7.08
CA PRO A 126 -13.32 12.72 7.42
C PRO A 126 -13.60 13.71 6.29
N HIS A 127 -14.73 14.40 6.38
CA HIS A 127 -14.88 15.69 5.71
C HIS A 127 -14.21 16.80 6.54
N LEU A 128 -13.78 17.87 5.86
CA LEU A 128 -13.04 19.00 6.43
C LEU A 128 -13.86 20.29 6.34
N ALA A 129 -13.80 21.12 7.39
CA ALA A 129 -14.42 22.45 7.42
C ALA A 129 -13.46 23.47 8.06
N HIS A 130 -13.29 24.63 7.42
CA HIS A 130 -12.40 25.70 7.91
C HIS A 130 -13.12 26.66 8.85
N LEU A 131 -13.28 26.26 10.11
CA LEU A 131 -14.07 27.00 11.11
C LEU A 131 -13.30 28.05 11.93
N ARG A 132 -11.96 27.98 11.96
CA ARG A 132 -11.17 28.78 12.93
C ARG A 132 -11.32 30.29 12.78
N THR A 133 -11.45 30.78 11.54
CA THR A 133 -11.69 32.21 11.26
C THR A 133 -13.15 32.61 11.47
N GLY A 134 -14.08 31.64 11.38
CA GLY A 134 -15.52 31.87 11.34
C GLY A 134 -16.01 32.39 9.98
N VAL A 135 -17.24 32.04 9.62
CA VAL A 135 -17.90 32.50 8.38
C VAL A 135 -18.91 33.58 8.73
N LYS A 136 -18.62 34.84 8.38
CA LYS A 136 -19.48 35.99 8.72
C LYS A 136 -20.83 35.96 7.99
N ILE A 137 -20.81 35.62 6.71
CA ILE A 137 -21.98 35.44 5.84
C ILE A 137 -21.51 34.68 4.58
N GLY A 138 -22.32 33.75 4.07
CA GLY A 138 -22.02 32.96 2.87
C GLY A 138 -21.79 31.47 3.14
N ASP A 139 -21.55 30.74 2.06
CA ASP A 139 -21.41 29.29 2.08
C ASP A 139 -20.05 28.82 2.61
N MET A 140 -20.02 27.60 3.13
CA MET A 140 -18.81 26.92 3.57
C MET A 140 -18.87 25.45 3.14
N PRO A 141 -17.91 24.97 2.33
CA PRO A 141 -17.91 23.58 1.90
C PRO A 141 -17.53 22.65 3.06
N LEU A 142 -18.10 21.44 3.02
CA LEU A 142 -17.56 20.26 3.69
C LEU A 142 -16.71 19.52 2.67
N THR A 143 -15.39 19.73 2.70
CA THR A 143 -14.46 19.16 1.72
C THR A 143 -14.19 17.70 2.05
N ASP A 144 -14.35 16.79 1.10
CA ASP A 144 -13.97 15.37 1.26
C ASP A 144 -12.45 15.23 1.30
N SER A 145 -11.87 14.72 2.41
CA SER A 145 -10.40 14.60 2.52
C SER A 145 -9.82 13.50 1.62
N ILE A 146 -10.60 12.50 1.20
CA ILE A 146 -10.15 11.49 0.23
C ILE A 146 -9.83 12.18 -1.09
N LEU A 147 -10.74 13.04 -1.54
CA LEU A 147 -10.56 13.80 -2.77
C LEU A 147 -9.47 14.84 -2.62
N CYS A 148 -9.52 15.64 -1.56
CA CYS A 148 -8.61 16.75 -1.32
C CYS A 148 -7.16 16.30 -1.13
N ASP A 149 -6.92 15.34 -0.23
CA ASP A 149 -5.57 14.99 0.23
C ASP A 149 -5.02 13.74 -0.48
N GLY A 150 -5.87 12.96 -1.15
CA GLY A 150 -5.49 11.70 -1.80
C GLY A 150 -5.60 11.69 -3.31
N LEU A 151 -6.70 12.22 -3.89
CA LEU A 151 -7.10 11.90 -5.27
C LEU A 151 -7.21 13.10 -6.22
N THR A 152 -6.96 14.33 -5.75
CA THR A 152 -6.95 15.54 -6.61
C THR A 152 -5.52 16.02 -6.83
N ASP A 153 -5.16 16.22 -8.10
CA ASP A 153 -3.85 16.76 -8.46
C ASP A 153 -3.74 18.21 -7.97
N ALA A 154 -2.76 18.48 -7.12
CA ALA A 154 -2.59 19.81 -6.52
C ALA A 154 -2.23 20.90 -7.54
N PHE A 155 -1.74 20.53 -8.73
CA PHE A 155 -1.24 21.48 -9.73
C PHE A 155 -2.27 21.81 -10.81
N HIS A 156 -3.08 20.83 -11.21
CA HIS A 156 -4.06 20.96 -12.27
C HIS A 156 -5.51 20.92 -11.76
N ASN A 157 -5.72 20.64 -10.48
CA ASN A 157 -7.02 20.64 -9.81
C ASN A 157 -8.06 19.72 -10.49
N TYR A 158 -7.63 18.50 -10.85
CA TYR A 158 -8.52 17.45 -11.35
C TYR A 158 -8.27 16.12 -10.65
N HIS A 159 -9.22 15.20 -10.76
CA HIS A 159 -9.10 13.87 -10.17
C HIS A 159 -7.97 13.06 -10.84
N MET A 160 -7.33 12.13 -10.11
CA MET A 160 -6.36 11.18 -10.66
C MET A 160 -6.89 10.36 -11.84
N GLY A 161 -8.21 10.20 -11.95
CA GLY A 161 -8.83 9.54 -13.10
C GLY A 161 -8.63 10.31 -14.42
N ILE A 162 -8.51 11.64 -14.36
CA ILE A 162 -8.18 12.47 -15.52
C ILE A 162 -6.70 12.29 -15.92
N THR A 163 -5.80 12.04 -14.97
CA THR A 163 -4.40 11.70 -15.30
C THR A 163 -4.35 10.41 -16.11
N ALA A 164 -5.16 9.42 -15.74
CA ALA A 164 -5.28 8.16 -16.47
C ALA A 164 -5.83 8.36 -17.89
N GLU A 165 -6.83 9.24 -18.08
CA GLU A 165 -7.31 9.62 -19.43
C GLU A 165 -6.21 10.29 -20.26
N ASN A 166 -5.40 11.17 -19.65
CA ASN A 166 -4.28 11.82 -20.34
C ASN A 166 -3.23 10.80 -20.81
N VAL A 167 -2.91 9.81 -19.96
CA VAL A 167 -2.01 8.70 -20.30
C VAL A 167 -2.60 7.83 -21.40
N ALA A 168 -3.88 7.45 -21.28
CA ALA A 168 -4.58 6.64 -22.28
C ALA A 168 -4.56 7.32 -23.66
N LYS A 169 -4.85 8.63 -23.70
CA LYS A 169 -4.80 9.43 -24.92
C LYS A 169 -3.39 9.53 -25.50
N LYS A 170 -2.38 9.84 -24.67
CA LYS A 170 -0.98 10.00 -25.10
C LYS A 170 -0.40 8.70 -25.66
N TRP A 171 -0.67 7.59 -24.99
CA TRP A 171 -0.14 6.26 -25.33
C TRP A 171 -1.09 5.40 -26.17
N GLN A 172 -2.20 5.98 -26.63
CA GLN A 172 -3.20 5.33 -27.49
C GLN A 172 -3.74 4.02 -26.89
N VAL A 173 -3.95 3.98 -25.57
CA VAL A 173 -4.50 2.82 -24.88
C VAL A 173 -6.03 2.87 -24.97
N SER A 174 -6.59 2.04 -25.85
CA SER A 174 -8.02 2.05 -26.12
C SER A 174 -8.86 1.62 -24.91
N ARG A 175 -10.15 2.01 -24.90
CA ARG A 175 -11.12 1.54 -23.90
C ARG A 175 -11.17 0.01 -23.84
N GLU A 176 -11.14 -0.65 -24.98
CA GLU A 176 -11.18 -2.12 -25.06
C GLU A 176 -9.93 -2.74 -24.43
N ASP A 177 -8.75 -2.16 -24.64
CA ASP A 177 -7.51 -2.64 -24.02
C ASP A 177 -7.53 -2.48 -22.50
N GLN A 178 -8.05 -1.35 -22.01
CA GLN A 178 -8.23 -1.12 -20.57
C GLN A 178 -9.17 -2.16 -19.95
N ASP A 179 -10.32 -2.42 -20.58
CA ASP A 179 -11.28 -3.41 -20.09
C ASP A 179 -10.73 -4.84 -20.17
N LYS A 180 -9.97 -5.20 -21.22
CA LYS A 180 -9.28 -6.50 -21.32
C LYS A 180 -8.30 -6.71 -20.16
N VAL A 181 -7.52 -5.69 -19.82
CA VAL A 181 -6.59 -5.75 -18.67
C VAL A 181 -7.36 -5.90 -17.36
N ALA A 182 -8.49 -5.21 -17.22
CA ALA A 182 -9.34 -5.30 -16.04
C ALA A 182 -9.96 -6.70 -15.87
N VAL A 183 -10.53 -7.29 -16.92
CA VAL A 183 -11.03 -8.68 -16.91
C VAL A 183 -9.92 -9.66 -16.56
N LEU A 184 -8.74 -9.52 -17.19
CA LEU A 184 -7.59 -10.36 -16.90
C LEU A 184 -7.17 -10.26 -15.42
N SER A 185 -7.19 -9.05 -14.85
CA SER A 185 -6.87 -8.81 -13.44
C SER A 185 -7.86 -9.50 -12.50
N GLN A 186 -9.17 -9.36 -12.77
CA GLN A 186 -10.23 -9.98 -11.97
C GLN A 186 -10.13 -11.51 -12.01
N ASN A 187 -9.97 -12.10 -13.20
CA ASN A 187 -9.91 -13.55 -13.37
C ASN A 187 -8.63 -14.15 -12.74
N ARG A 188 -7.49 -13.45 -12.82
CA ARG A 188 -6.27 -13.86 -12.10
C ARG A 188 -6.47 -13.84 -10.60
N THR A 189 -7.12 -12.81 -10.07
CA THR A 189 -7.37 -12.67 -8.64
C THR A 189 -8.34 -13.74 -8.15
N GLU A 190 -9.44 -13.99 -8.87
CA GLU A 190 -10.38 -15.07 -8.57
C GLU A 190 -9.69 -16.44 -8.54
N ASN A 191 -8.87 -16.74 -9.55
CA ASN A 191 -8.10 -17.99 -9.59
C ASN A 191 -7.12 -18.09 -8.41
N ALA A 192 -6.44 -17.00 -8.06
CA ALA A 192 -5.52 -16.97 -6.92
C ALA A 192 -6.23 -17.16 -5.57
N GLN A 193 -7.41 -16.56 -5.39
CA GLN A 193 -8.24 -16.75 -4.20
C GLN A 193 -8.74 -18.21 -4.11
N LYS A 194 -9.25 -18.78 -5.21
CA LYS A 194 -9.71 -20.18 -5.25
C LYS A 194 -8.57 -21.18 -5.02
N ALA A 195 -7.36 -20.85 -5.43
CA ALA A 195 -6.16 -21.67 -5.23
C ALA A 195 -5.48 -21.45 -3.87
N GLY A 196 -5.98 -20.56 -3.01
CA GLY A 196 -5.40 -20.29 -1.69
C GLY A 196 -4.02 -19.59 -1.74
N HIS A 197 -3.69 -18.91 -2.84
CA HIS A 197 -2.38 -18.28 -2.99
C HIS A 197 -2.13 -17.14 -1.98
N PHE A 198 -3.19 -16.53 -1.47
CA PHE A 198 -3.12 -15.43 -0.51
C PHE A 198 -3.15 -15.88 0.95
N ASP A 199 -3.45 -17.15 1.21
CA ASP A 199 -3.64 -17.69 2.58
C ASP A 199 -2.41 -17.49 3.45
N LYS A 200 -1.21 -17.53 2.85
CA LYS A 200 0.05 -17.34 3.57
C LYS A 200 0.31 -15.88 3.92
N GLU A 201 -0.06 -14.93 3.07
CA GLU A 201 0.27 -13.51 3.25
C GLU A 201 -0.81 -12.76 4.05
N ILE A 202 -2.06 -13.21 4.02
CA ILE A 202 -3.15 -12.57 4.76
C ILE A 202 -3.04 -12.89 6.27
N VAL A 203 -3.15 -11.85 7.09
CA VAL A 203 -3.48 -11.94 8.50
C VAL A 203 -4.95 -11.58 8.70
N PRO A 204 -5.73 -12.43 9.39
CA PRO A 204 -7.12 -12.11 9.67
C PRO A 204 -7.27 -10.89 10.59
N VAL A 205 -8.28 -10.07 10.32
CA VAL A 205 -8.63 -8.90 11.14
C VAL A 205 -9.89 -9.20 11.93
N LEU A 206 -9.87 -8.91 13.24
CA LEU A 206 -11.06 -9.00 14.08
C LEU A 206 -11.87 -7.71 13.98
N VAL A 207 -13.12 -7.83 13.53
CA VAL A 207 -14.03 -6.71 13.35
C VAL A 207 -15.20 -6.84 14.32
N SER A 208 -15.52 -5.77 15.03
CA SER A 208 -16.69 -5.75 15.91
C SER A 208 -17.98 -5.67 15.10
N SER A 209 -18.87 -6.64 15.30
CA SER A 209 -20.21 -6.64 14.72
C SER A 209 -21.28 -6.64 15.82
N ARG A 210 -22.54 -6.36 15.46
CA ARG A 210 -23.68 -6.49 16.39
C ARG A 210 -23.82 -7.89 17.00
N LYS A 211 -23.27 -8.92 16.34
CA LYS A 211 -23.30 -10.33 16.79
C LYS A 211 -22.03 -10.75 17.53
N GLY A 212 -21.11 -9.83 17.80
CA GLY A 212 -19.80 -10.09 18.39
C GLY A 212 -18.65 -9.89 17.41
N LEU A 213 -17.44 -10.32 17.81
CA LEU A 213 -16.24 -10.23 16.97
C LEU A 213 -16.33 -11.24 15.83
N ILE A 214 -16.11 -10.77 14.60
CA ILE A 214 -15.99 -11.60 13.41
C ILE A 214 -14.58 -11.50 12.86
N GLU A 215 -14.09 -12.60 12.32
CA GLU A 215 -12.79 -12.65 11.66
C GLU A 215 -12.99 -12.42 10.16
N VAL A 216 -12.29 -11.43 9.60
CA VAL A 216 -12.28 -11.13 8.16
C VAL A 216 -10.93 -11.51 7.58
N LYS A 217 -10.93 -12.40 6.58
CA LYS A 217 -9.71 -13.03 6.02
C LYS A 217 -9.73 -13.26 4.50
N THR A 218 -10.68 -12.66 3.79
CA THR A 218 -10.73 -12.70 2.32
C THR A 218 -10.82 -11.28 1.78
N ASP A 219 -10.03 -10.97 0.75
CA ASP A 219 -10.13 -9.68 0.03
C ASP A 219 -11.54 -9.49 -0.54
N GLU A 220 -12.15 -8.34 -0.27
CA GLU A 220 -13.58 -8.09 -0.52
C GLU A 220 -13.85 -7.48 -1.90
N PHE A 221 -12.87 -6.75 -2.45
CA PHE A 221 -13.03 -5.98 -3.69
C PHE A 221 -13.11 -6.80 -5.00
N PRO A 222 -12.47 -7.98 -5.15
CA PRO A 222 -12.54 -8.75 -6.39
C PRO A 222 -13.98 -9.12 -6.80
N ARG A 223 -14.28 -8.96 -8.08
CA ARG A 223 -15.59 -9.29 -8.69
C ARG A 223 -15.47 -10.57 -9.51
N HIS A 224 -15.77 -11.71 -8.90
CA HIS A 224 -15.73 -13.01 -9.55
C HIS A 224 -16.68 -13.08 -10.75
N GLY A 225 -16.29 -13.82 -11.80
CA GLY A 225 -17.07 -13.94 -13.03
C GLY A 225 -17.08 -12.68 -13.91
N SER A 226 -16.14 -11.76 -13.69
CA SER A 226 -15.97 -10.56 -14.52
C SER A 226 -15.71 -10.94 -15.98
N ASN A 227 -16.44 -10.28 -16.90
CA ASN A 227 -16.39 -10.52 -18.34
C ASN A 227 -16.36 -9.20 -19.13
N ILE A 228 -15.98 -9.28 -20.41
CA ILE A 228 -15.77 -8.10 -21.25
C ILE A 228 -17.11 -7.45 -21.64
N GLU A 229 -18.16 -8.26 -21.77
CA GLU A 229 -19.50 -7.82 -22.15
C GLU A 229 -20.07 -6.87 -21.10
N ASP A 230 -19.90 -7.17 -19.81
CA ASP A 230 -20.39 -6.34 -18.72
C ASP A 230 -19.53 -5.11 -18.49
N MET A 231 -18.20 -5.22 -18.62
CA MET A 231 -17.31 -4.06 -18.51
C MET A 231 -17.57 -3.04 -19.62
N SER A 232 -17.80 -3.48 -20.86
CA SER A 232 -18.03 -2.60 -22.00
C SER A 232 -19.28 -1.71 -21.86
N LYS A 233 -20.28 -2.16 -21.09
CA LYS A 233 -21.53 -1.41 -20.83
C LYS A 233 -21.34 -0.22 -19.89
N LEU A 234 -20.26 -0.17 -19.13
CA LEU A 234 -20.04 0.89 -18.14
C LEU A 234 -19.66 2.21 -18.82
N LYS A 235 -20.27 3.29 -18.33
CA LYS A 235 -19.99 4.66 -18.76
C LYS A 235 -18.66 5.13 -18.17
N PRO A 236 -17.88 5.94 -18.92
CA PRO A 236 -16.76 6.67 -18.35
C PRO A 236 -17.19 7.48 -17.12
N TYR A 237 -16.36 7.49 -16.08
CA TYR A 237 -16.69 8.14 -14.81
C TYR A 237 -16.07 9.52 -14.66
N PHE A 238 -14.80 9.68 -15.04
CA PHE A 238 -14.06 10.92 -14.81
C PHE A 238 -14.21 11.93 -15.93
N LEU A 239 -14.18 11.48 -17.19
CA LEU A 239 -14.33 12.31 -18.38
C LEU A 239 -15.64 11.97 -19.10
N THR A 240 -16.62 12.86 -19.04
CA THR A 240 -18.00 12.60 -19.50
C THR A 240 -18.38 13.35 -20.78
N ASP A 241 -17.41 13.93 -21.49
CA ASP A 241 -17.62 14.69 -22.74
C ASP A 241 -17.81 13.80 -23.99
N GLY A 242 -17.85 12.48 -23.80
CA GLY A 242 -17.95 11.48 -24.86
C GLY A 242 -16.61 10.89 -25.30
N THR A 243 -15.48 11.41 -24.80
CA THR A 243 -14.13 10.91 -25.12
C THR A 243 -13.49 10.07 -24.02
N GLY A 244 -14.13 9.99 -22.85
CA GLY A 244 -13.61 9.23 -21.71
C GLY A 244 -13.53 7.72 -21.96
N THR A 245 -12.56 7.09 -21.33
CA THR A 245 -12.26 5.67 -21.42
C THR A 245 -12.18 4.99 -20.04
N VAL A 246 -11.92 5.75 -18.99
CA VAL A 246 -11.74 5.22 -17.64
C VAL A 246 -13.09 5.06 -16.94
N THR A 247 -13.34 3.85 -16.44
CA THR A 247 -14.58 3.44 -15.78
C THR A 247 -14.32 2.85 -14.39
N PRO A 248 -15.37 2.67 -13.55
CA PRO A 248 -15.21 2.01 -12.26
C PRO A 248 -14.81 0.52 -12.34
N ALA A 249 -14.82 -0.11 -13.52
CA ALA A 249 -14.34 -1.48 -13.69
C ALA A 249 -12.89 -1.59 -14.12
N ASN A 250 -12.35 -0.56 -14.80
CA ASN A 250 -10.97 -0.55 -15.27
C ASN A 250 -10.04 0.40 -14.48
N ALA A 251 -10.58 1.06 -13.45
CA ALA A 251 -9.83 1.76 -12.40
C ALA A 251 -9.78 0.95 -11.09
N SER A 252 -8.82 1.25 -10.23
CA SER A 252 -8.77 0.71 -8.86
C SER A 252 -9.90 1.27 -7.99
N GLY A 253 -10.21 0.57 -6.90
CA GLY A 253 -11.17 1.02 -5.90
C GLY A 253 -10.61 2.05 -4.94
N ILE A 254 -11.50 2.51 -4.07
CA ILE A 254 -11.17 3.09 -2.77
C ILE A 254 -11.24 1.95 -1.78
N ASN A 255 -10.20 1.78 -0.96
CA ASN A 255 -10.00 0.56 -0.19
C ASN A 255 -9.35 0.83 1.16
N ASP A 256 -9.48 -0.16 2.05
CA ASP A 256 -8.91 -0.15 3.40
C ASP A 256 -7.96 -1.35 3.56
N GLY A 257 -6.85 -1.15 4.27
CA GLY A 257 -5.93 -2.25 4.58
C GLY A 257 -4.59 -1.80 5.16
N ALA A 258 -3.79 -2.77 5.59
CA ALA A 258 -2.41 -2.55 5.99
C ALA A 258 -1.51 -3.70 5.53
N ALA A 259 -0.23 -3.42 5.35
CA ALA A 259 0.80 -4.40 5.03
C ALA A 259 2.11 -4.06 5.74
N ALA A 260 2.86 -5.07 6.14
CA ALA A 260 4.13 -4.91 6.85
C ALA A 260 5.17 -5.94 6.40
N VAL A 261 6.42 -5.58 6.61
CA VAL A 261 7.61 -6.41 6.44
C VAL A 261 8.59 -6.16 7.59
N VAL A 262 9.40 -7.17 7.90
CA VAL A 262 10.55 -7.03 8.82
C VAL A 262 11.83 -7.05 8.02
N LEU A 263 12.65 -6.01 8.19
CA LEU A 263 13.95 -5.85 7.53
C LEU A 263 15.08 -5.92 8.55
N MET A 264 16.19 -6.53 8.12
CA MET A 264 17.47 -6.54 8.85
C MET A 264 18.61 -6.82 7.87
N LYS A 265 19.87 -6.72 8.31
CA LYS A 265 21.01 -7.19 7.50
C LYS A 265 20.98 -8.71 7.33
N LYS A 266 21.50 -9.21 6.21
CA LYS A 266 21.64 -10.65 5.96
C LYS A 266 22.41 -11.33 7.09
N SER A 267 23.51 -10.72 7.54
CA SER A 267 24.31 -11.23 8.65
C SER A 267 23.51 -11.39 9.96
N GLU A 268 22.61 -10.46 10.26
CA GLU A 268 21.74 -10.53 11.45
C GLU A 268 20.66 -11.61 11.28
N ALA A 269 20.07 -11.74 10.08
CA ALA A 269 19.14 -12.82 9.78
C ALA A 269 19.80 -14.21 9.90
N ASP A 270 21.00 -14.37 9.33
CA ASP A 270 21.79 -15.61 9.41
C ASP A 270 22.15 -15.94 10.87
N LYS A 271 22.57 -14.94 11.67
CA LYS A 271 22.87 -15.09 13.11
C LYS A 271 21.65 -15.56 13.91
N ARG A 272 20.46 -15.14 13.51
CA ARG A 272 19.18 -15.53 14.13
C ARG A 272 18.58 -16.81 13.55
N GLY A 273 19.20 -17.40 12.52
CA GLY A 273 18.68 -18.59 11.84
C GLY A 273 17.38 -18.34 11.08
N LEU A 274 17.16 -17.10 10.60
CA LEU A 274 15.95 -16.70 9.89
C LEU A 274 16.10 -16.88 8.38
N THR A 275 15.16 -17.61 7.78
CA THR A 275 15.01 -17.66 6.32
C THR A 275 14.65 -16.27 5.79
N HIS A 276 15.27 -15.86 4.69
CA HIS A 276 15.06 -14.53 4.10
C HIS A 276 14.90 -14.56 2.58
N THR A 277 14.36 -13.46 2.04
CA THR A 277 14.31 -13.23 0.60
C THR A 277 15.73 -13.08 0.05
N GLY A 278 16.32 -14.18 -0.41
CA GLY A 278 17.69 -14.22 -0.95
C GLY A 278 18.26 -15.63 -1.02
N GLU A 279 17.82 -16.53 -0.12
CA GLU A 279 18.37 -17.88 0.02
C GLU A 279 18.14 -18.80 -1.20
N ASN A 280 17.10 -18.55 -1.99
CA ASN A 280 16.75 -19.35 -3.19
C ASN A 280 17.15 -18.69 -4.53
N GLY A 281 18.07 -17.72 -4.53
CA GLY A 281 18.66 -17.14 -5.76
C GLY A 281 17.70 -16.39 -6.70
N ARG A 282 16.46 -16.10 -6.28
CA ARG A 282 15.43 -15.48 -7.13
C ARG A 282 14.94 -14.10 -6.70
N ASN A 283 15.36 -13.55 -5.56
CA ASN A 283 14.79 -12.31 -5.01
C ASN A 283 15.80 -11.50 -4.19
N SER A 284 16.85 -10.95 -4.81
CA SER A 284 17.63 -9.87 -4.19
C SER A 284 16.85 -8.55 -4.31
N TRP A 285 16.45 -7.98 -3.17
CA TRP A 285 15.80 -6.67 -3.10
C TRP A 285 16.84 -5.59 -2.81
N CYS A 286 17.28 -4.82 -3.82
CA CYS A 286 18.00 -3.57 -3.58
C CYS A 286 17.02 -2.40 -3.71
N CYS A 287 16.71 -1.68 -2.64
CA CYS A 287 15.98 -0.41 -2.70
C CYS A 287 16.98 0.72 -3.02
N GLY A 288 17.07 1.11 -4.29
CA GLY A 288 17.73 2.35 -4.70
C GLY A 288 16.81 3.57 -4.48
N PRO A 289 17.34 4.80 -4.61
CA PRO A 289 16.51 6.02 -4.59
C PRO A 289 15.47 5.95 -5.70
N VAL A 290 14.24 6.36 -5.38
CA VAL A 290 13.09 6.29 -6.29
C VAL A 290 12.67 7.72 -6.68
N HIS A 291 12.61 8.02 -7.97
CA HIS A 291 12.16 9.32 -8.51
C HIS A 291 10.89 9.13 -9.33
N TRP A 292 9.75 9.58 -8.80
CA TRP A 292 8.45 9.43 -9.47
C TRP A 292 8.11 10.68 -10.29
N GLY A 293 8.01 10.51 -11.60
CA GLY A 293 7.32 11.43 -12.52
C GLY A 293 5.96 10.88 -12.99
N TRP A 294 5.31 11.53 -13.94
CA TRP A 294 3.98 11.13 -14.45
C TRP A 294 3.98 9.78 -15.20
N ASP A 295 5.11 9.41 -15.84
CA ASP A 295 5.41 8.05 -16.33
C ASP A 295 6.31 7.29 -15.31
N GLY A 296 6.26 7.66 -14.03
CA GLY A 296 7.33 7.42 -13.06
C GLY A 296 7.69 5.95 -12.84
N ASN A 297 6.75 5.03 -13.02
CA ASN A 297 7.03 3.62 -12.80
C ASN A 297 7.98 3.02 -13.84
N SER A 298 7.89 3.45 -15.11
CA SER A 298 8.80 2.96 -16.16
C SER A 298 10.23 3.47 -15.96
N ASN A 299 10.38 4.75 -15.61
CA ASN A 299 11.69 5.35 -15.31
C ASN A 299 12.31 4.74 -14.06
N VAL A 300 11.55 4.58 -12.99
CA VAL A 300 11.99 3.91 -11.75
C VAL A 300 12.40 2.47 -12.00
N CYS A 301 11.61 1.72 -12.79
CA CYS A 301 11.94 0.34 -13.13
C CYS A 301 13.22 0.27 -13.96
N SER A 302 13.41 1.18 -14.93
CA SER A 302 14.59 1.24 -15.78
C SER A 302 15.86 1.58 -14.99
N GLU A 303 15.83 2.62 -14.15
CA GLU A 303 16.94 2.99 -13.28
C GLU A 303 17.34 1.84 -12.34
N ARG A 304 16.34 1.12 -11.82
CA ARG A 304 16.59 -0.01 -10.91
C ARG A 304 17.13 -1.25 -11.61
N MET A 305 16.66 -1.56 -12.83
CA MET A 305 17.24 -2.64 -13.63
C MET A 305 18.71 -2.36 -13.96
N ASN A 306 19.04 -1.10 -14.26
CA ASN A 306 20.42 -0.67 -14.49
C ASN A 306 21.28 -0.77 -13.23
N CYS A 307 20.74 -0.47 -12.04
CA CYS A 307 21.46 -0.66 -10.78
C CYS A 307 21.64 -2.14 -10.38
N LEU A 308 20.79 -3.05 -10.90
CA LEU A 308 20.77 -4.46 -10.51
C LEU A 308 21.39 -5.42 -11.55
N ASN A 309 21.89 -4.93 -12.70
CA ASN A 309 22.44 -5.76 -13.80
C ASN A 309 21.49 -6.90 -14.24
N PHE A 310 20.17 -6.68 -14.27
CA PHE A 310 19.22 -7.67 -14.79
C PHE A 310 18.82 -7.35 -16.24
N GLU A 311 18.88 -8.37 -17.11
CA GLU A 311 18.48 -8.30 -18.52
C GLU A 311 16.98 -8.52 -18.80
N GLN A 312 16.10 -8.68 -17.79
CA GLN A 312 14.66 -8.95 -18.03
C GLN A 312 13.73 -8.39 -16.92
N PRO A 313 12.67 -7.62 -17.28
CA PRO A 313 11.75 -6.99 -16.31
C PRO A 313 10.54 -7.89 -16.01
N GLN A 314 10.60 -8.75 -14.98
CA GLN A 314 9.40 -9.52 -14.57
C GLN A 314 9.03 -9.48 -13.09
N PHE A 315 9.84 -8.90 -12.20
CA PHE A 315 9.63 -9.09 -10.76
C PHE A 315 9.12 -7.88 -9.95
N LEU A 316 9.13 -6.65 -10.51
CA LEU A 316 8.75 -5.45 -9.74
C LEU A 316 7.22 -5.23 -9.59
N PHE A 317 6.40 -5.96 -10.34
CA PHE A 317 4.94 -5.70 -10.41
C PHE A 317 4.11 -6.29 -9.27
N LYS A 318 4.70 -7.10 -8.37
CA LYS A 318 3.96 -7.78 -7.30
C LYS A 318 3.69 -6.94 -6.05
N LEU A 319 4.21 -5.72 -5.94
CA LEU A 319 4.01 -4.85 -4.77
C LEU A 319 3.41 -3.47 -5.11
N ILE A 320 3.19 -3.18 -6.40
CA ILE A 320 2.71 -1.87 -6.87
C ILE A 320 1.26 -1.96 -7.42
N LYS A 321 0.66 -3.16 -7.42
CA LYS A 321 -0.73 -3.40 -7.88
C LYS A 321 -1.60 -4.18 -6.88
N TYR A 322 -1.21 -4.20 -5.60
CA TYR A 322 -2.08 -4.58 -4.50
C TYR A 322 -2.26 -3.38 -3.59
#